data_AF-A0A497BUT9-F1
#
_entry.id   AF-A0A497BUT9-F1
#
_cell.length_a   1.000
_cell.length_b   1.000
_cell.length_c   1.000
_cell.angle_alpha   90.00
_cell.angle_beta   90.00
_cell.angle_gamma   90.00
#
_symmetry.space_group_name_H-M   'P 1'
#
loop_
_entity.id
_entity.type
_entity.pdbx_description
1 polymer ?
#
loop_
_entity_poly.entity_id
_entity_poly.type
_entity_poly.pdbx_seq_one_letter_code
_entity_poly.pdbx_strand_id
1 'polypeptide(L)'
;LFNQGPAKGLGKIQFHDLNPVFERWDLPNVNLFQEQLLVYKELLMKATPDENQQKDIDFLLAMGEIFSLIVYCQLILENAEIYQIEDDLINQIFDIMVRDFSKYALGLHNKTSSSIKQMEICVRMLRKPVADPDQYQRVWKWYVHSLNGVYEMNP
;
A
#
# COMPACT_ATOMS: atom_id res chain seq x y z
N LEU A 1 11.20 -28.67 -3.17
CA LEU A 1 9.94 -28.05 -2.67
C LEU A 1 10.28 -27.23 -1.43
N PHE A 2 9.78 -26.01 -1.30
CA PHE A 2 9.99 -25.18 -0.11
C PHE A 2 9.36 -25.85 1.12
N ASN A 3 10.16 -26.18 2.13
CA ASN A 3 9.69 -26.66 3.44
C ASN A 3 9.18 -25.47 4.27
N GLN A 4 8.03 -24.91 3.90
CA GLN A 4 7.37 -23.93 4.74
C GLN A 4 6.63 -24.66 5.87
N GLY A 5 6.88 -24.24 7.12
CA GLY A 5 6.17 -24.74 8.29
C GLY A 5 4.66 -24.46 8.21
N PRO A 6 3.83 -25.14 9.03
CA PRO A 6 2.39 -24.96 8.99
C PRO A 6 2.01 -23.50 9.25
N ALA A 7 1.32 -22.86 8.30
CA ALA A 7 0.79 -21.48 8.40
C ALA A 7 -0.41 -21.37 9.37
N LYS A 8 -0.36 -22.05 10.51
CA LYS A 8 -1.37 -21.96 11.57
C LYS A 8 -0.99 -20.83 12.53
N GLY A 9 -1.93 -19.92 12.80
CA GLY A 9 -1.78 -18.88 13.84
C GLY A 9 -1.64 -17.45 13.34
N LEU A 10 -1.47 -17.22 12.03
CA LEU A 10 -1.43 -15.87 11.44
C LEU A 10 -2.72 -15.08 11.70
N GLY A 11 -3.87 -15.75 11.77
CA GLY A 11 -5.15 -15.12 12.13
C GLY A 11 -5.26 -14.65 13.60
N LYS A 12 -4.28 -14.96 14.46
CA LYS A 12 -4.20 -14.43 15.83
C LYS A 12 -3.36 -13.15 15.92
N ILE A 13 -2.66 -12.78 14.84
CA ILE A 13 -1.87 -11.55 14.80
C ILE A 13 -2.86 -10.39 14.69
N GLN A 14 -2.99 -9.64 15.77
CA GLN A 14 -3.68 -8.36 15.74
C GLN A 14 -2.75 -7.34 15.10
N PHE A 15 -3.19 -6.76 13.99
CA PHE A 15 -2.51 -5.61 13.42
C PHE A 15 -2.76 -4.42 14.33
N HIS A 16 -1.66 -3.82 14.79
CA HIS A 16 -1.68 -2.66 15.67
C HIS A 16 -2.19 -1.44 14.91
N ASP A 17 -2.61 -0.40 15.63
CA ASP A 17 -2.97 0.84 14.95
C ASP A 17 -1.75 1.39 14.21
N LEU A 18 -1.88 1.50 12.89
CA LEU A 18 -0.84 1.97 11.99
C LEU A 18 -0.72 3.49 11.97
N ASN A 19 -1.78 4.20 12.40
CA ASN A 19 -1.85 5.66 12.33
C ASN A 19 -0.61 6.37 12.91
N PRO A 20 -0.02 5.95 14.05
CA PRO A 20 1.15 6.61 14.62
C PRO A 20 2.41 6.56 13.74
N VAL A 21 2.51 5.58 12.82
CA VAL A 21 3.61 5.54 11.85
C VAL A 21 3.40 6.61 10.78
N PHE A 22 2.21 6.70 10.21
CA PHE A 22 1.89 7.65 9.15
C PHE A 22 1.90 9.10 9.63
N GLU A 23 1.40 9.37 10.84
CA GLU A 23 1.33 10.72 11.43
C GLU A 23 2.70 11.38 11.66
N ARG A 24 3.79 10.61 11.63
CA ARG A 24 5.17 11.12 11.75
C ARG A 24 5.69 11.74 10.45
N TRP A 25 5.00 11.53 9.33
CA TRP A 25 5.44 11.92 7.99
C TRP A 25 4.47 12.90 7.35
N ASP A 26 4.83 14.18 7.31
CA ASP A 26 4.02 15.20 6.63
C ASP A 26 4.42 15.35 5.16
N LEU A 27 4.14 14.31 4.36
CA LEU A 27 4.43 14.27 2.93
C LEU A 27 3.14 14.10 2.12
N PRO A 28 2.96 14.83 0.99
CA PRO A 28 1.70 14.86 0.25
C PRO A 28 1.13 13.48 -0.12
N ASN A 29 1.96 12.59 -0.66
CA ASN A 29 1.51 11.26 -1.07
C ASN A 29 1.39 10.28 0.12
N VAL A 30 2.12 10.50 1.22
CA VAL A 30 1.96 9.71 2.45
C VAL A 30 0.62 10.02 3.10
N ASN A 31 0.29 11.32 3.24
CA ASN A 31 -1.00 11.79 3.75
C ASN A 31 -2.16 11.25 2.89
N LEU A 32 -2.01 11.29 1.56
CA LEU A 32 -3.03 10.77 0.64
C LEU A 32 -3.22 9.25 0.77
N PHE A 33 -2.13 8.49 0.92
CA PHE A 33 -2.20 7.06 1.19
C PHE A 33 -2.88 6.77 2.54
N GLN A 34 -2.60 7.58 3.57
CA GLN A 34 -3.26 7.45 4.87
C GLN A 34 -4.78 7.66 4.75
N GLU A 35 -5.25 8.60 3.93
CA GLU A 35 -6.68 8.73 3.65
C GLU A 35 -7.28 7.45 3.04
N GLN A 36 -6.59 6.84 2.06
CA GLN A 36 -7.04 5.60 1.43
C GLN A 36 -7.10 4.45 2.45
N LEU A 37 -6.10 4.35 3.33
CA LEU A 37 -6.07 3.41 4.46
C LEU A 37 -7.27 3.60 5.39
N LEU A 38 -7.63 4.84 5.75
CA LEU A 38 -8.79 5.12 6.61
C LEU A 38 -10.10 4.67 5.96
N VAL A 39 -10.25 4.88 4.64
CA VAL A 39 -11.41 4.39 3.88
C VAL A 39 -11.42 2.86 3.80
N TYR A 40 -10.26 2.21 3.68
CA TYR A 40 -10.18 0.75 3.72
C TYR A 40 -10.51 0.17 5.10
N LYS A 41 -10.07 0.81 6.19
CA LYS A 41 -10.54 0.48 7.55
C LYS A 41 -12.06 0.56 7.64
N GLU A 42 -12.69 1.56 7.03
CA GLU A 42 -14.14 1.65 6.95
C GLU A 42 -14.78 0.47 6.20
N LEU A 43 -14.21 0.03 5.06
CA LEU A 43 -14.68 -1.15 4.34
C LEU A 43 -14.67 -2.38 5.25
N LEU A 44 -13.56 -2.62 5.96
CA LEU A 44 -13.42 -3.76 6.87
C LEU A 44 -14.43 -3.74 8.03
N MET A 45 -14.79 -2.55 8.52
CA MET A 45 -15.75 -2.40 9.62
C MET A 45 -17.21 -2.45 9.17
N LYS A 46 -17.54 -1.79 8.06
CA LYS A 46 -18.94 -1.54 7.65
C LYS A 46 -19.42 -2.46 6.54
N ALA A 47 -18.52 -3.07 5.79
CA ALA A 47 -18.81 -3.86 4.60
C ALA A 47 -17.86 -5.08 4.50
N THR A 48 -17.61 -5.70 5.66
CA THR A 48 -16.76 -6.89 5.77
C THR A 48 -17.29 -8.01 4.87
N PRO A 49 -16.41 -8.89 4.35
CA PRO A 49 -16.83 -9.93 3.43
C PRO A 49 -17.85 -10.88 4.06
N ASP A 50 -18.90 -11.24 3.31
CA ASP A 50 -19.88 -12.23 3.77
C ASP A 50 -19.35 -13.68 3.71
N GLU A 51 -20.12 -14.66 4.19
CA GLU A 51 -19.68 -16.06 4.24
C GLU A 51 -19.33 -16.66 2.87
N ASN A 52 -19.93 -16.16 1.78
CA ASN A 52 -19.63 -16.64 0.43
C ASN A 52 -18.34 -15.98 -0.07
N GLN A 53 -18.19 -14.68 0.12
CA GLN A 53 -16.98 -13.94 -0.22
C GLN A 53 -15.76 -14.43 0.57
N GLN A 54 -15.93 -14.86 1.82
CA GLN A 54 -14.85 -15.47 2.62
C GLN A 54 -14.39 -16.84 2.10
N LYS A 55 -15.18 -17.50 1.25
CA LYS A 55 -14.81 -18.75 0.57
C LYS A 55 -14.30 -18.49 -0.86
N ASP A 56 -14.45 -17.27 -1.36
CA ASP A 56 -14.00 -16.82 -2.67
C ASP A 56 -12.54 -16.37 -2.61
N ILE A 57 -11.64 -17.23 -3.09
CA ILE A 57 -10.19 -16.97 -3.09
C ILE A 57 -9.85 -15.73 -3.93
N ASP A 58 -10.57 -15.49 -5.02
CA ASP A 58 -10.31 -14.36 -5.91
C ASP A 58 -10.73 -13.03 -5.27
N PHE A 59 -11.84 -13.03 -4.52
CA PHE A 59 -12.25 -11.88 -3.70
C PHE A 59 -11.26 -11.60 -2.57
N LEU A 60 -10.85 -12.64 -1.83
CA LEU A 60 -9.87 -12.51 -0.76
C LEU A 60 -8.50 -12.06 -1.27
N LEU A 61 -8.09 -12.50 -2.46
CA LEU A 61 -6.85 -12.05 -3.08
C LEU A 61 -6.90 -10.54 -3.36
N ALA A 62 -7.99 -10.02 -3.92
CA ALA A 62 -8.14 -8.58 -4.18
C ALA A 62 -8.04 -7.72 -2.91
N MET A 63 -8.62 -8.19 -1.79
CA MET A 63 -8.43 -7.54 -0.49
C MET A 63 -7.00 -7.69 0.03
N GLY A 64 -6.40 -8.86 -0.15
CA GLY A 64 -5.04 -9.17 0.23
C GLY A 64 -4.00 -8.29 -0.46
N GLU A 65 -4.23 -7.87 -1.71
CA GLU A 65 -3.36 -6.93 -2.43
C GLU A 65 -3.34 -5.55 -1.75
N ILE A 66 -4.51 -4.98 -1.44
CA ILE A 66 -4.61 -3.71 -0.69
C ILE A 66 -3.95 -3.84 0.68
N PHE A 67 -4.24 -4.94 1.37
CA PHE A 67 -3.69 -5.20 2.70
C PHE A 67 -2.16 -5.30 2.69
N SER A 68 -1.59 -6.03 1.72
CA SER A 68 -0.14 -6.20 1.60
C SER A 68 0.54 -4.86 1.34
N LEU A 69 -0.06 -4.02 0.49
CA LEU A 69 0.43 -2.67 0.21
C LEU A 69 0.53 -1.83 1.50
N ILE A 70 -0.49 -1.88 2.35
CA ILE A 70 -0.53 -1.17 3.65
C ILE A 70 0.63 -1.63 4.55
N VAL A 71 0.83 -2.93 4.69
CA VAL A 71 1.89 -3.49 5.55
C VAL A 71 3.28 -3.10 5.02
N TYR A 72 3.49 -3.18 3.70
CA TYR A 72 4.76 -2.73 3.11
C TYR A 72 4.98 -1.22 3.29
N CYS A 73 3.95 -0.40 3.14
CA CYS A 73 4.08 1.05 3.33
C CYS A 73 4.42 1.40 4.79
N GLN A 74 3.82 0.72 5.77
CA GLN A 74 4.22 0.86 7.17
C GLN A 74 5.71 0.54 7.35
N LEU A 75 6.16 -0.63 6.85
CA LEU A 75 7.56 -1.04 6.98
C LEU A 75 8.51 -0.06 6.29
N ILE A 76 8.14 0.49 5.13
CA ILE A 76 8.93 1.50 4.42
C ILE A 76 9.12 2.74 5.30
N LEU A 77 8.05 3.27 5.89
CA LEU A 77 8.13 4.46 6.75
C LEU A 77 8.94 4.20 8.03
N GLU A 78 8.75 3.05 8.68
CA GLU A 78 9.53 2.69 9.87
C GLU A 78 11.03 2.55 9.56
N ASN A 79 11.38 1.94 8.42
CA ASN A 79 12.77 1.78 8.02
C ASN A 79 13.37 3.08 7.49
N ALA A 80 12.57 3.96 6.89
CA ALA A 80 13.04 5.26 6.42
C ALA A 80 13.62 6.12 7.55
N GLU A 81 13.05 6.05 8.76
CA GLU A 81 13.63 6.68 9.96
C GLU A 81 15.00 6.07 10.33
N ILE A 82 15.10 4.73 10.30
CA ILE A 82 16.31 3.99 10.69
C ILE A 82 17.46 4.27 9.72
N TYR A 83 17.18 4.24 8.44
CA TYR A 83 18.17 4.44 7.37
C TYR A 83 18.33 5.91 6.97
N GLN A 84 17.60 6.84 7.59
CA GLN A 84 17.63 8.27 7.30
C GLN A 84 17.40 8.57 5.81
N ILE A 85 16.35 7.95 5.24
CA ILE A 85 15.99 8.14 3.83
C ILE A 85 15.34 9.52 3.64
N GLU A 86 15.73 10.21 2.57
CA GLU A 86 15.21 11.54 2.26
C GLU A 86 13.72 11.52 1.88
N ASP A 87 13.02 12.55 2.33
CA ASP A 87 11.59 12.79 2.10
C ASP A 87 11.20 12.73 0.62
N ASP A 88 12.05 13.27 -0.27
CA ASP A 88 11.82 13.27 -1.72
C ASP A 88 11.66 11.84 -2.28
N LEU A 89 12.50 10.91 -1.81
CA LEU A 89 12.43 9.51 -2.24
C LEU A 89 11.20 8.82 -1.64
N ILE A 90 10.91 9.05 -0.36
CA ILE A 90 9.73 8.49 0.31
C ILE A 90 8.44 8.98 -0.39
N ASN A 91 8.30 10.28 -0.61
CA ASN A 91 7.12 10.84 -1.26
C ASN A 91 6.98 10.35 -2.72
N GLN A 92 8.08 10.02 -3.40
CA GLN A 92 8.07 9.45 -4.75
C GLN A 92 7.67 7.96 -4.76
N ILE A 93 8.10 7.18 -3.76
CA ILE A 93 7.61 5.81 -3.56
C ILE A 93 6.10 5.84 -3.32
N PHE A 94 5.63 6.76 -2.47
CA PHE A 94 4.22 6.88 -2.15
C PHE A 94 3.34 7.37 -3.31
N ASP A 95 3.87 8.11 -4.29
CA ASP A 95 3.15 8.36 -5.56
C ASP A 95 2.71 7.04 -6.23
N ILE A 96 3.61 6.05 -6.25
CA ILE A 96 3.34 4.73 -6.82
C ILE A 96 2.33 3.97 -5.94
N MET A 97 2.53 3.99 -4.62
CA MET A 97 1.66 3.29 -3.68
C MET A 97 0.22 3.79 -3.74
N VAL A 98 -0.02 5.10 -3.88
CA VAL A 98 -1.37 5.67 -4.04
C VAL A 98 -2.06 5.18 -5.32
N ARG A 99 -1.30 5.05 -6.42
CA ARG A 99 -1.82 4.53 -7.70
C ARG A 99 -2.17 3.05 -7.58
N ASP A 100 -1.29 2.26 -6.99
CA ASP A 100 -1.51 0.82 -6.79
C ASP A 100 -2.69 0.57 -5.85
N PHE A 101 -2.82 1.33 -4.77
CA PHE A 101 -4.00 1.27 -3.89
C PHE A 101 -5.28 1.51 -4.71
N SER A 102 -5.31 2.56 -5.53
CA SER A 102 -6.47 2.88 -6.36
C SER A 102 -6.78 1.77 -7.38
N LYS A 103 -5.74 1.18 -7.99
CA LYS A 103 -5.88 0.06 -8.92
C LYS A 103 -6.50 -1.16 -8.23
N TYR A 104 -6.01 -1.53 -7.04
CA TYR A 104 -6.53 -2.66 -6.30
C TYR A 104 -7.94 -2.42 -5.76
N ALA A 105 -8.24 -1.19 -5.30
CA ALA A 105 -9.59 -0.81 -4.91
C ALA A 105 -10.59 -0.90 -6.09
N LEU A 106 -10.17 -0.50 -7.30
CA LEU A 106 -10.98 -0.68 -8.51
C LEU A 106 -11.14 -2.18 -8.87
N GLY A 107 -10.09 -2.98 -8.68
CA GLY A 107 -10.13 -4.43 -8.84
C GLY A 107 -11.17 -5.08 -7.93
N LEU A 108 -11.19 -4.70 -6.65
CA LEU A 108 -12.19 -5.15 -5.68
C LEU A 108 -13.60 -4.67 -6.05
N HIS A 109 -13.76 -3.38 -6.39
CA HIS A 109 -15.02 -2.83 -6.88
C HIS A 109 -15.64 -3.64 -8.03
N ASN A 110 -14.80 -4.11 -8.95
CA ASN A 110 -15.26 -4.80 -10.16
C ASN A 110 -15.50 -6.31 -9.99
N LYS A 111 -15.27 -6.89 -8.81
CA LYS A 111 -15.62 -8.29 -8.56
C LYS A 111 -17.14 -8.46 -8.70
N THR A 112 -17.57 -9.51 -9.40
CA THR A 112 -19.01 -9.82 -9.56
C THR A 112 -19.69 -10.13 -8.23
N SER A 113 -18.93 -10.58 -7.24
CA SER A 113 -19.37 -10.83 -5.88
C SER A 113 -19.41 -9.57 -5.01
N SER A 114 -18.91 -8.41 -5.45
CA SER A 114 -18.92 -7.18 -4.65
C SER A 114 -20.33 -6.65 -4.43
N SER A 115 -20.64 -6.36 -3.16
CA SER A 115 -21.89 -5.70 -2.78
C SER A 115 -21.88 -4.21 -3.13
N ILE A 116 -23.07 -3.63 -3.27
CA ILE A 116 -23.24 -2.18 -3.54
C ILE A 116 -22.47 -1.34 -2.51
N LYS A 117 -22.55 -1.70 -1.23
CA LYS A 117 -21.86 -0.99 -0.16
C LYS A 117 -20.33 -1.10 -0.26
N GLN A 118 -19.80 -2.25 -0.64
CA GLN A 118 -18.36 -2.41 -0.88
C GLN A 118 -17.92 -1.55 -2.07
N MET A 119 -18.70 -1.53 -3.16
CA MET A 119 -18.42 -0.72 -4.34
C MET A 119 -18.37 0.78 -4.00
N GLU A 120 -19.37 1.30 -3.26
CA GLU A 120 -19.42 2.69 -2.82
C GLU A 120 -18.18 3.10 -2.02
N ILE A 121 -17.73 2.23 -1.11
CA ILE A 121 -16.53 2.48 -0.30
C ILE A 121 -15.27 2.39 -1.17
N CYS A 122 -15.17 1.43 -2.09
CA CYS A 122 -14.03 1.29 -3.00
C CYS A 122 -13.82 2.52 -3.88
N VAL A 123 -14.91 3.13 -4.41
CA VAL A 123 -14.82 4.37 -5.20
C VAL A 123 -14.18 5.51 -4.38
N ARG A 124 -14.47 5.57 -3.08
CA ARG A 124 -13.88 6.57 -2.17
C ARG A 124 -12.41 6.32 -1.89
N MET A 125 -11.86 5.14 -2.19
CA MET A 125 -10.42 4.86 -2.10
C MET A 125 -9.66 5.35 -3.34
N LEU A 126 -10.35 5.68 -4.43
CA LEU A 126 -9.68 6.12 -5.66
C LEU A 126 -9.09 7.52 -5.44
N ARG A 127 -7.78 7.65 -5.67
CA ARG A 127 -7.03 8.89 -5.56
C ARG A 127 -6.06 9.03 -6.72
N LYS A 128 -5.71 10.28 -7.02
CA LYS A 128 -4.59 10.62 -7.88
C LYS A 128 -3.47 11.15 -6.99
N PRO A 129 -2.24 10.62 -7.11
CA PRO A 129 -1.13 11.17 -6.34
C PRO A 129 -0.86 12.62 -6.70
N VAL A 130 -0.27 13.34 -5.75
CA VAL A 130 0.14 14.73 -5.89
C VAL A 130 1.41 14.74 -6.73
N ALA A 131 1.32 15.33 -7.92
CA ALA A 131 2.44 15.46 -8.83
C ALA A 131 3.37 16.58 -8.38
N ASP A 132 4.67 16.26 -8.29
CA ASP A 132 5.75 17.23 -8.11
C ASP A 132 6.85 16.94 -9.15
N PRO A 133 6.87 17.67 -10.29
CA PRO A 133 7.87 17.47 -11.32
C PRO A 133 9.30 17.78 -10.85
N ASP A 134 9.47 18.73 -9.95
CA ASP A 134 10.80 19.14 -9.47
C ASP A 134 11.37 18.07 -8.54
N GLN A 135 10.54 17.54 -7.63
CA GLN A 135 10.90 16.38 -6.81
C GLN A 135 11.24 15.18 -7.69
N TYR A 136 10.43 14.87 -8.69
CA TYR A 136 10.71 13.77 -9.62
C TYR A 136 12.10 13.94 -10.28
N GLN A 137 12.44 15.14 -10.74
CA GLN A 137 13.76 15.41 -11.33
C GLN A 137 14.91 15.25 -10.32
N ARG A 138 14.72 15.68 -9.06
CA ARG A 138 15.71 15.45 -8.00
C ARG A 138 15.90 13.96 -7.77
N VAL A 139 14.82 13.19 -7.60
CA VAL A 139 14.91 11.73 -7.39
C VAL A 139 15.61 11.05 -8.57
N TRP A 140 15.21 11.38 -9.80
CA TRP A 140 15.84 10.85 -11.00
C TRP A 140 17.34 11.12 -11.05
N LYS A 141 17.76 12.37 -10.82
CA LYS A 141 19.17 12.76 -10.91
C LYS A 141 20.01 12.11 -9.82
N TRP A 142 19.54 12.13 -8.57
CA TRP A 142 20.36 11.78 -7.41
C TRP A 142 20.31 10.30 -7.04
N TYR A 143 19.20 9.61 -7.29
CA TYR A 143 19.03 8.20 -6.89
C TYR A 143 19.04 7.21 -8.06
N VAL A 144 18.66 7.63 -9.27
CA VAL A 144 18.57 6.71 -10.42
C VAL A 144 19.75 6.90 -11.35
N HIS A 145 19.92 8.11 -11.88
CA HIS A 145 20.96 8.40 -12.86
C HIS A 145 22.38 8.25 -12.29
N SER A 146 22.56 8.58 -11.00
CA SER A 146 23.83 8.41 -10.28
C SER A 146 24.32 6.95 -10.20
N LEU A 147 23.41 5.97 -10.30
CA LEU A 147 23.73 4.54 -10.28
C LEU A 147 24.18 4.01 -11.65
N ASN A 148 24.12 4.83 -12.71
CA ASN A 148 24.50 4.42 -14.05
C ASN A 148 26.00 4.07 -14.10
N GLY A 149 26.32 2.83 -14.48
CA GLY A 149 27.69 2.34 -14.57
C GLY A 149 28.35 2.01 -13.22
N VAL A 150 27.60 2.06 -12.11
CA VAL A 150 28.13 1.72 -10.77
C VAL A 150 28.16 0.20 -10.52
N TYR A 151 27.31 -0.56 -11.21
CA TYR A 151 27.28 -2.02 -11.06
C TYR A 151 28.49 -2.66 -11.76
N GLU A 152 29.35 -3.30 -10.98
CA GLU A 152 30.38 -4.23 -11.45
C GLU A 152 30.05 -5.64 -10.95
N MET A 153 30.06 -6.64 -11.84
CA MET A 153 29.95 -8.03 -11.40
C MET A 153 31.21 -8.39 -10.61
N ASN A 154 31.05 -9.05 -9.46
CA ASN A 154 32.18 -9.67 -8.78
C ASN A 154 32.87 -10.65 -9.75
N PRO A 155 34.17 -10.47 -10.04
CA PRO A 155 34.91 -11.32 -10.98
C PRO A 155 35.07 -12.76 -10.48
#